data_AF-A0A6C0G1S4-F1
#
_entry.id   AF-A0A6C0G1S4-F1
#
_cell.length_a   1.000
_cell.length_b   1.000
_cell.length_c   1.000
_cell.angle_alpha   90.00
_cell.angle_beta   90.00
_cell.angle_gamma   90.00
#
_symmetry.space_group_name_H-M   'P 1'
#
loop_
_entity.id
_entity.type
_entity.pdbx_description
1 polymer ?
#
loop_
_entity_poly.entity_id
_entity_poly.type
_entity_poly.pdbx_seq_one_letter_code
_entity_poly.pdbx_strand_id
1 'polypeptide(L)'
;MMNNRNLTYTRSRKHTVKTAAAALMGTALLFGAAAPFAFAAEGDAPTAVPIAVAASVQPHAGAAQLAFRSVQQTTDQLETDMQIPVISGMKDKAYQNTLNANLAARAQAAADDIAKQAKTDYDADNGSYPFRAYGITVRSELLSDGSASAGGILSFRVYTYIYTGGAHGGTIVTTYNIRNAEHASPIKLKDLFGSDYKNVINRAVKAEIAKRPDDFFLSTPFKSIADDQSFVIQDGVAYVIFQQYEIAPYAAGMPEFALAVPGFGAAVPAGADKLPIAAGGKTVAGAHPYTARGGVLMVPLRPIAEALGYKLSYVASTHKTFVSRPGESAFIVNGSNRYASAKGNNHASSGGQASFALGAAPAVQGGTQYVPIDFFTTVLGADVSYTKQAISISK
;
A
#
# COMPACT_ATOMS: atom_id res chain seq x y z
N MET A 1 51.38 -46.88 -43.36
CA MET A 1 51.62 -45.73 -42.46
C MET A 1 50.25 -45.19 -42.04
N MET A 2 49.64 -45.72 -40.97
CA MET A 2 49.67 -45.12 -39.62
C MET A 2 49.49 -43.60 -39.63
N ASN A 3 48.29 -43.10 -39.29
CA ASN A 3 48.11 -42.43 -38.01
C ASN A 3 46.61 -42.26 -37.66
N ASN A 4 46.19 -42.96 -36.61
CA ASN A 4 44.86 -42.92 -36.02
C ASN A 4 44.93 -41.96 -34.83
N ARG A 5 44.31 -40.78 -34.90
CA ARG A 5 44.20 -39.87 -33.74
C ARG A 5 42.78 -39.95 -33.17
N ASN A 6 42.68 -40.72 -32.08
CA ASN A 6 41.54 -40.75 -31.17
C ASN A 6 41.28 -39.34 -30.60
N LEU A 7 40.10 -38.78 -30.86
CA LEU A 7 39.53 -37.67 -30.12
C LEU A 7 38.70 -38.26 -28.97
N THR A 8 39.30 -38.29 -27.78
CA THR A 8 38.64 -38.68 -26.54
C THR A 8 37.65 -37.58 -26.14
N TYR A 9 36.35 -37.86 -26.23
CA TYR A 9 35.29 -36.95 -25.77
C TYR A 9 35.21 -37.01 -24.24
N THR A 10 35.85 -36.06 -23.56
CA THR A 10 35.72 -35.92 -22.10
C THR A 10 34.29 -35.42 -21.80
N ARG A 11 33.51 -36.27 -21.13
CA ARG A 11 32.17 -35.93 -20.59
C ARG A 11 32.28 -34.67 -19.71
N SER A 12 31.86 -33.52 -20.23
CA SER A 12 31.62 -32.32 -19.44
C SER A 12 30.57 -32.66 -18.37
N ARG A 13 30.97 -32.58 -17.09
CA ARG A 13 30.03 -32.65 -15.96
C ARG A 13 29.09 -31.46 -16.09
N LYS A 14 27.81 -31.73 -16.36
CA LYS A 14 26.74 -30.73 -16.26
C LYS A 14 26.79 -30.14 -14.85
N HIS A 15 27.17 -28.88 -14.73
CA HIS A 15 26.90 -28.12 -13.52
C HIS A 15 25.39 -27.92 -13.45
N THR A 16 24.74 -28.64 -12.53
CA THR A 16 23.34 -28.43 -12.19
C THR A 16 23.24 -27.06 -11.52
N VAL A 17 22.85 -26.04 -12.28
CA VAL A 17 22.43 -24.75 -11.71
C VAL A 17 21.17 -25.05 -10.91
N LYS A 18 21.31 -25.16 -9.59
CA LYS A 18 20.15 -25.21 -8.69
C LYS A 18 19.56 -23.81 -8.68
N THR A 19 18.46 -23.61 -9.39
CA THR A 19 17.58 -22.46 -9.19
C THR A 19 17.10 -22.49 -7.75
N ALA A 20 17.64 -21.61 -6.90
CA ALA A 20 17.12 -21.41 -5.56
C ALA A 20 15.73 -20.77 -5.70
N ALA A 21 14.70 -21.53 -5.37
CA ALA A 21 13.36 -20.99 -5.19
C ALA A 21 13.41 -19.99 -4.03
N ALA A 22 12.99 -18.76 -4.27
CA ALA A 22 12.78 -17.77 -3.21
C ALA A 22 11.71 -18.32 -2.26
N ALA A 23 12.14 -18.84 -1.11
CA ALA A 23 11.24 -19.26 -0.05
C ALA A 23 10.67 -18.00 0.62
N LEU A 24 9.38 -17.79 0.47
CA LEU A 24 8.59 -16.83 1.25
C LEU A 24 8.73 -17.21 2.74
N MET A 25 9.65 -16.57 3.45
CA MET A 25 9.73 -16.70 4.91
C MET A 25 8.55 -15.94 5.52
N GLY A 26 7.52 -16.70 5.87
CA GLY A 26 6.42 -16.26 6.72
C GLY A 26 6.96 -15.79 8.07
N THR A 27 6.63 -14.55 8.44
CA THR A 27 7.00 -13.94 9.71
C THR A 27 6.24 -14.62 10.86
N ALA A 28 6.93 -15.50 11.59
CA ALA A 28 6.54 -15.88 12.94
C ALA A 28 7.24 -14.92 13.92
N LEU A 29 6.45 -14.11 14.62
CA LEU A 29 6.89 -13.26 15.72
C LEU A 29 7.30 -14.15 16.91
N LEU A 30 8.60 -14.24 17.20
CA LEU A 30 9.12 -14.79 18.45
C LEU A 30 9.54 -13.63 19.36
N PHE A 31 8.80 -13.46 20.46
CA PHE A 31 9.16 -12.54 21.54
C PHE A 31 10.34 -13.12 22.33
N GLY A 32 11.50 -12.50 22.21
CA GLY A 32 12.63 -12.69 23.13
C GLY A 32 12.91 -11.36 23.84
N ALA A 33 12.83 -11.35 25.17
CA ALA A 33 13.19 -10.19 25.97
C ALA A 33 14.70 -9.94 25.86
N ALA A 34 15.10 -8.78 25.32
CA ALA A 34 16.49 -8.35 25.31
C ALA A 34 16.76 -7.45 26.54
N ALA A 35 17.75 -7.80 27.34
CA ALA A 35 18.26 -6.98 28.43
C ALA A 35 19.04 -5.76 27.89
N PRO A 36 19.05 -4.62 28.60
CA PRO A 36 19.78 -3.44 28.16
C PRO A 36 21.29 -3.60 28.42
N PHE A 37 22.11 -3.29 27.41
CA PHE A 37 23.56 -3.11 27.59
C PHE A 37 23.91 -1.63 27.59
N ALA A 38 24.73 -1.24 28.56
CA ALA A 38 25.28 0.09 28.73
C ALA A 38 26.45 0.33 27.74
N PHE A 39 26.54 1.54 27.18
CA PHE A 39 27.66 1.98 26.35
C PHE A 39 28.64 2.84 27.14
N ALA A 40 29.93 2.60 26.90
CA ALA A 40 31.05 3.41 27.36
C ALA A 40 31.18 4.72 26.58
N ALA A 41 31.78 5.71 27.24
CA ALA A 41 31.79 7.14 26.89
C ALA A 41 32.60 7.53 25.63
N GLU A 42 32.26 8.72 25.16
CA GLU A 42 32.70 9.44 23.96
C GLU A 42 34.22 9.67 23.83
N GLY A 43 34.68 9.73 22.59
CA GLY A 43 35.96 10.30 22.19
C GLY A 43 35.76 11.33 21.07
N ASP A 44 36.40 12.48 21.21
CA ASP A 44 36.28 13.70 20.39
C ASP A 44 36.44 13.49 18.89
N ALA A 45 35.51 14.10 18.12
CA ALA A 45 35.63 14.33 16.68
C ALA A 45 35.26 15.80 16.34
N PRO A 46 35.90 16.41 15.33
CA PRO A 46 35.99 17.87 15.19
C PRO A 46 34.69 18.55 14.78
N THR A 47 34.52 19.78 15.26
CA THR A 47 33.36 20.65 15.08
C THR A 47 33.17 21.11 13.62
N ALA A 48 32.06 20.72 13.01
CA ALA A 48 31.58 21.28 11.76
C ALA A 48 30.70 22.52 12.02
N VAL A 49 30.92 23.58 11.24
CA VAL A 49 30.15 24.83 11.28
C VAL A 49 28.72 24.57 10.75
N PRO A 50 27.65 25.00 11.45
CA PRO A 50 26.28 24.74 10.99
C PRO A 50 25.94 25.66 9.81
N ILE A 51 25.57 25.05 8.69
CA ILE A 51 24.82 25.74 7.62
C ILE A 51 23.39 25.92 8.13
N ALA A 52 22.92 27.17 8.18
CA ALA A 52 21.56 27.51 8.60
C ALA A 52 20.55 26.88 7.64
N VAL A 53 19.82 25.85 8.10
CA VAL A 53 18.68 25.28 7.39
C VAL A 53 17.45 26.13 7.71
N ALA A 54 16.83 26.64 6.65
CA ALA A 54 15.61 27.43 6.70
C ALA A 54 14.46 26.67 7.39
N ALA A 55 13.77 27.40 8.27
CA ALA A 55 12.47 27.17 8.89
C ALA A 55 11.91 25.73 8.88
N SER A 56 11.99 25.10 10.06
CA SER A 56 11.22 23.92 10.44
C SER A 56 9.71 24.17 10.25
N VAL A 57 9.07 23.40 9.37
CA VAL A 57 7.64 23.15 9.43
C VAL A 57 7.36 22.54 10.81
N GLN A 58 6.53 23.19 11.62
CA GLN A 58 6.17 22.63 12.93
C GLN A 58 5.58 21.22 12.75
N PRO A 59 6.04 20.21 13.49
CA PRO A 59 5.45 18.88 13.43
C PRO A 59 3.96 18.97 13.76
N HIS A 60 3.10 18.45 12.88
CA HIS A 60 1.69 18.31 13.19
C HIS A 60 1.55 17.37 14.41
N ALA A 61 0.77 17.78 15.41
CA ALA A 61 0.57 16.98 16.61
C ALA A 61 0.04 15.57 16.24
N GLY A 62 0.80 14.53 16.60
CA GLY A 62 0.46 13.13 16.31
C GLY A 62 0.92 12.60 14.94
N ALA A 63 1.69 13.38 14.16
CA ALA A 63 2.41 12.88 13.00
C ALA A 63 3.65 12.08 13.43
N ALA A 64 3.79 10.88 12.88
CA ALA A 64 4.99 10.09 13.00
C ALA A 64 6.09 10.67 12.09
N GLN A 65 7.33 10.57 12.54
CA GLN A 65 8.50 11.01 11.78
C GLN A 65 9.38 9.81 11.46
N LEU A 66 9.95 9.83 10.26
CA LEU A 66 10.90 8.82 9.78
C LEU A 66 12.31 9.43 9.81
N ALA A 67 13.15 8.93 10.72
CA ALA A 67 14.58 9.20 10.77
C ALA A 67 15.35 7.93 10.40
N PHE A 68 16.69 8.01 10.35
CA PHE A 68 17.53 6.88 9.97
C PHE A 68 18.71 6.69 10.91
N ARG A 69 19.06 5.43 11.14
CA ARG A 69 20.38 5.03 11.65
C ARG A 69 21.22 4.55 10.47
N SER A 70 22.31 5.26 10.19
CA SER A 70 23.24 4.90 9.11
C SER A 70 24.21 3.81 9.55
N VAL A 71 24.39 2.80 8.69
CA VAL A 71 25.46 1.80 8.79
C VAL A 71 26.15 1.74 7.44
N GLN A 72 27.44 2.06 7.40
CA GLN A 72 28.25 2.01 6.20
C GLN A 72 29.54 1.25 6.46
N GLN A 73 29.94 0.45 5.48
CA GLN A 73 31.18 -0.34 5.51
C GLN A 73 31.60 -0.61 4.07
N THR A 74 32.89 -0.52 3.80
CA THR A 74 33.47 -0.89 2.51
C THR A 74 34.71 -1.73 2.75
N THR A 75 34.73 -2.93 2.18
CA THR A 75 35.87 -3.86 2.16
C THR A 75 35.98 -4.49 0.78
N ASP A 76 37.04 -5.26 0.53
CA ASP A 76 37.19 -6.03 -0.73
C ASP A 76 36.09 -7.08 -0.92
N GLN A 77 35.38 -7.45 0.15
CA GLN A 77 34.35 -8.50 0.16
C GLN A 77 32.94 -7.91 0.14
N LEU A 78 32.73 -6.78 0.83
CA LEU A 78 31.39 -6.28 1.16
C LEU A 78 31.34 -4.75 1.18
N GLU A 79 30.32 -4.21 0.52
CA GLU A 79 29.85 -2.84 0.63
C GLU A 79 28.49 -2.83 1.33
N THR A 80 28.38 -2.06 2.42
CA THR A 80 27.12 -1.79 3.10
C THR A 80 26.83 -0.31 3.07
N ASP A 81 25.59 0.05 2.72
CA ASP A 81 25.08 1.41 2.81
C ASP A 81 23.61 1.35 3.24
N MET A 82 23.38 1.28 4.54
CA MET A 82 22.06 1.05 5.11
C MET A 82 21.58 2.28 5.88
N GLN A 83 20.47 2.85 5.43
CA GLN A 83 19.69 3.84 6.17
C GLN A 83 18.53 3.12 6.84
N ILE A 84 18.78 2.60 8.05
CA ILE A 84 17.80 1.79 8.79
C ILE A 84 16.72 2.73 9.34
N PRO A 85 15.43 2.55 8.99
CA PRO A 85 14.35 3.43 9.42
C PRO A 85 14.13 3.38 10.94
N VAL A 86 13.93 4.55 11.52
CA VAL A 86 13.56 4.76 12.92
C VAL A 86 12.33 5.65 12.97
N ILE A 87 11.22 5.09 13.45
CA ILE A 87 9.95 5.79 13.59
C ILE A 87 9.87 6.45 14.97
N SER A 88 9.46 7.71 15.00
CA SER A 88 9.10 8.43 16.23
C SER A 88 7.74 9.10 16.09
N GLY A 89 7.19 9.65 17.17
CA GLY A 89 5.92 10.42 17.12
C GLY A 89 4.64 9.59 17.08
N MET A 90 4.69 8.25 17.06
CA MET A 90 3.48 7.41 17.16
C MET A 90 2.77 7.60 18.50
N LYS A 91 1.45 7.44 18.50
CA LYS A 91 0.61 7.52 19.71
C LYS A 91 0.85 6.33 20.64
N ASP A 92 0.91 5.13 20.08
CA ASP A 92 1.26 3.91 20.80
C ASP A 92 2.79 3.73 20.86
N LYS A 93 3.39 4.07 22.01
CA LYS A 93 4.85 3.96 22.22
C LYS A 93 5.35 2.53 22.30
N ALA A 94 4.53 1.59 22.78
CA ALA A 94 4.92 0.18 22.86
C ALA A 94 5.04 -0.39 21.44
N TYR A 95 4.03 -0.16 20.61
CA TYR A 95 4.06 -0.55 19.20
C TYR A 95 5.22 0.10 18.45
N GLN A 96 5.46 1.41 18.66
CA GLN A 96 6.58 2.13 18.06
C GLN A 96 7.92 1.45 18.36
N ASN A 97 8.15 1.09 19.62
CA ASN A 97 9.40 0.44 20.04
C ASN A 97 9.56 -0.95 19.42
N THR A 98 8.48 -1.74 19.39
CA THR A 98 8.48 -3.05 18.71
C THR A 98 8.73 -2.92 17.21
N LEU A 99 8.11 -1.93 16.55
CA LEU A 99 8.32 -1.65 15.14
C LEU A 99 9.79 -1.32 14.85
N ASN A 100 10.37 -0.39 15.62
CA ASN A 100 11.78 0.00 15.46
C ASN A 100 12.74 -1.17 15.72
N ALA A 101 12.48 -2.00 16.74
CA ALA A 101 13.26 -3.19 17.02
C ALA A 101 13.22 -4.20 15.84
N ASN A 102 12.03 -4.42 15.27
CA ASN A 102 11.85 -5.31 14.13
C ASN A 102 12.53 -4.78 12.85
N LEU A 103 12.48 -3.47 12.61
CA LEU A 103 13.17 -2.82 11.49
C LEU A 103 14.68 -3.00 11.60
N ALA A 104 15.24 -2.76 12.79
CA ALA A 104 16.67 -2.96 13.05
C ALA A 104 17.08 -4.43 12.91
N ALA A 105 16.32 -5.35 13.50
CA ALA A 105 16.61 -6.79 13.43
C ALA A 105 16.56 -7.32 11.99
N ARG A 106 15.58 -6.88 11.18
CA ARG A 106 15.48 -7.29 9.77
C ARG A 106 16.65 -6.77 8.94
N ALA A 107 17.05 -5.51 9.12
CA ALA A 107 18.20 -4.95 8.42
C ALA A 107 19.50 -5.66 8.82
N GLN A 108 19.68 -5.94 10.12
CA GLN A 108 20.85 -6.67 10.62
C GLN A 108 20.92 -8.09 10.07
N ALA A 109 19.82 -8.84 10.12
CA ALA A 109 19.78 -10.21 9.58
C ALA A 109 20.13 -10.24 8.08
N ALA A 110 19.59 -9.31 7.29
CA ALA A 110 19.93 -9.21 5.87
C ALA A 110 21.42 -8.89 5.66
N ALA A 111 21.99 -8.00 6.46
CA ALA A 111 23.42 -7.67 6.38
C ALA A 111 24.31 -8.85 6.77
N ASP A 112 23.96 -9.57 7.84
CA ASP A 112 24.70 -10.74 8.32
C ASP A 112 24.70 -11.87 7.30
N ASP A 113 23.54 -12.13 6.67
CA ASP A 113 23.40 -13.14 5.62
C ASP A 113 24.30 -12.82 4.42
N ILE A 114 24.30 -11.57 3.96
CA ILE A 114 25.13 -11.13 2.83
C ILE A 114 26.61 -11.10 3.19
N ALA A 115 26.98 -10.66 4.40
CA ALA A 115 28.36 -10.67 4.87
C ALA A 115 28.91 -12.11 4.95
N LYS A 116 28.10 -13.06 5.45
CA LYS A 116 28.47 -14.47 5.51
C LYS A 116 28.67 -15.05 4.12
N GLN A 117 27.77 -14.75 3.18
CA GLN A 117 27.88 -15.23 1.81
C GLN A 117 29.10 -14.62 1.10
N ALA A 118 29.29 -13.31 1.22
CA ALA A 118 30.43 -12.58 0.64
C ALA A 118 31.76 -13.18 1.10
N LYS A 119 31.91 -13.43 2.41
CA LYS A 119 33.10 -14.07 2.95
C LYS A 119 33.32 -15.46 2.34
N THR A 120 32.27 -16.27 2.28
CA THR A 120 32.35 -17.65 1.78
C THR A 120 32.79 -17.68 0.31
N ASP A 121 32.22 -16.80 -0.53
CA ASP A 121 32.53 -16.76 -1.95
C ASP A 121 33.90 -16.11 -2.22
N TYR A 122 34.29 -15.12 -1.43
CA TYR A 122 35.61 -14.50 -1.50
C TYR A 122 36.73 -15.48 -1.14
N ASP A 123 36.56 -16.26 -0.07
CA ASP A 123 37.54 -17.28 0.34
C ASP A 123 37.66 -18.42 -0.69
N ALA A 124 36.61 -18.67 -1.47
CA ALA A 124 36.56 -19.69 -2.51
C ALA A 124 36.99 -19.16 -3.91
N ASP A 125 37.22 -17.85 -4.03
CA ASP A 125 37.63 -17.24 -5.30
C ASP A 125 39.00 -17.76 -5.74
N ASN A 126 39.11 -18.08 -7.02
CA ASN A 126 40.33 -18.61 -7.62
C ASN A 126 41.10 -17.58 -8.43
N GLY A 127 40.69 -16.30 -8.40
CA GLY A 127 41.31 -15.19 -9.11
C GLY A 127 41.10 -15.19 -10.63
N SER A 128 40.27 -16.08 -11.18
CA SER A 128 40.03 -16.11 -12.64
C SER A 128 39.33 -14.86 -13.16
N TYR A 129 38.57 -14.18 -12.29
CA TYR A 129 37.93 -12.89 -12.54
C TYR A 129 38.07 -12.01 -11.30
N PRO A 130 38.15 -10.67 -11.45
CA PRO A 130 38.14 -9.79 -10.29
C PRO A 130 36.87 -9.98 -9.46
N PHE A 131 37.03 -10.34 -8.19
CA PHE A 131 35.92 -10.41 -7.26
C PHE A 131 35.35 -9.00 -7.08
N ARG A 132 34.03 -8.87 -7.27
CA ARG A 132 33.31 -7.63 -6.97
C ARG A 132 32.70 -7.78 -5.61
N ALA A 133 33.00 -6.84 -4.71
CA ALA A 133 32.41 -6.79 -3.39
C ALA A 133 30.88 -6.94 -3.49
N TYR A 134 30.31 -7.78 -2.64
CA TYR A 134 28.87 -7.90 -2.53
C TYR A 134 28.32 -6.63 -1.90
N GLY A 135 27.09 -6.26 -2.23
CA GLY A 135 26.48 -5.01 -1.81
C GLY A 135 25.19 -5.24 -1.04
N ILE A 136 24.98 -4.50 0.04
CA ILE A 136 23.65 -4.32 0.64
C ILE A 136 23.35 -2.84 0.84
N THR A 137 22.23 -2.39 0.29
CA THR A 137 21.74 -1.02 0.45
C THR A 137 20.34 -1.04 1.04
N VAL A 138 20.13 -0.26 2.09
CA VAL A 138 18.79 -0.06 2.69
C VAL A 138 18.38 1.39 2.55
N ARG A 139 17.18 1.62 2.00
CA ARG A 139 16.53 2.92 1.88
C ARG A 139 15.07 2.80 2.28
N SER A 140 14.44 3.91 2.63
CA SER A 140 13.02 3.91 2.92
C SER A 140 12.36 5.23 2.55
N GLU A 141 11.04 5.18 2.41
CA GLU A 141 10.21 6.30 2.00
C GLU A 141 8.97 6.34 2.88
N LEU A 142 8.68 7.50 3.45
CA LEU A 142 7.45 7.78 4.20
C LEU A 142 6.41 8.34 3.24
N LEU A 143 5.26 7.65 3.12
CA LEU A 143 4.19 8.03 2.20
C LEU A 143 3.02 8.70 2.95
N SER A 144 2.76 8.26 4.17
CA SER A 144 1.68 8.76 5.00
C SER A 144 2.15 8.80 6.45
N ASP A 145 2.01 9.95 7.13
CA ASP A 145 2.66 10.22 8.42
C ASP A 145 1.84 9.79 9.65
N GLY A 146 0.63 9.26 9.46
CA GLY A 146 -0.23 8.86 10.58
C GLY A 146 -0.87 10.02 11.35
N SER A 147 -0.77 11.25 10.85
CA SER A 147 -1.49 12.42 11.37
C SER A 147 -3.00 12.30 11.15
N ALA A 148 -3.78 13.18 11.79
CA ALA A 148 -5.23 13.23 11.55
C ALA A 148 -5.57 13.60 10.10
N SER A 149 -4.77 14.47 9.47
CA SER A 149 -4.89 14.81 8.04
C SER A 149 -4.60 13.63 7.12
N ALA A 150 -3.72 12.71 7.54
CA ALA A 150 -3.44 11.45 6.86
C ALA A 150 -4.43 10.33 7.24
N GLY A 151 -5.60 10.67 7.80
CA GLY A 151 -6.61 9.70 8.23
C GLY A 151 -6.14 8.77 9.36
N GLY A 152 -5.08 9.14 10.09
CA GLY A 152 -4.46 8.31 11.12
C GLY A 152 -3.72 7.09 10.57
N ILE A 153 -3.32 7.10 9.28
CA ILE A 153 -2.56 6.00 8.66
C ILE A 153 -1.10 6.38 8.55
N LEU A 154 -0.24 5.61 9.20
CA LEU A 154 1.19 5.61 8.95
C LEU A 154 1.49 4.58 7.86
N SER A 155 2.04 5.00 6.73
CA SER A 155 2.44 4.13 5.64
C SER A 155 3.84 4.48 5.13
N PHE A 156 4.71 3.48 5.05
CA PHE A 156 6.06 3.63 4.55
C PHE A 156 6.55 2.32 3.93
N ARG A 157 7.60 2.39 3.11
CA ARG A 157 8.24 1.22 2.52
C ARG A 157 9.74 1.25 2.73
N VAL A 158 10.33 0.06 2.77
CA VAL A 158 11.76 -0.17 2.93
C VAL A 158 12.25 -0.97 1.74
N TYR A 159 13.23 -0.43 1.03
CA TYR A 159 13.95 -1.07 -0.05
C TYR A 159 15.21 -1.71 0.50
N THR A 160 15.36 -3.01 0.30
CA THR A 160 16.61 -3.73 0.54
C THR A 160 17.14 -4.19 -0.81
N TYR A 161 18.18 -3.51 -1.30
CA TYR A 161 18.92 -3.91 -2.48
C TYR A 161 20.10 -4.79 -2.08
N ILE A 162 20.28 -5.88 -2.81
CA ILE A 162 21.33 -6.86 -2.60
C ILE A 162 22.05 -7.11 -3.93
N TYR A 163 23.37 -7.00 -3.92
CA TYR A 163 24.24 -7.37 -5.03
C TYR A 163 25.16 -8.51 -4.61
N THR A 164 25.13 -9.62 -5.34
CA THR A 164 25.99 -10.79 -5.08
C THR A 164 26.74 -11.20 -6.35
N GLY A 165 27.20 -10.22 -7.12
CA GLY A 165 27.80 -10.45 -8.43
C GLY A 165 26.79 -10.46 -9.60
N GLY A 166 27.29 -10.65 -10.82
CA GLY A 166 26.49 -10.62 -12.05
C GLY A 166 26.25 -9.22 -12.61
N ALA A 167 25.31 -9.12 -13.56
CA ALA A 167 25.04 -7.88 -14.30
C ALA A 167 24.29 -6.81 -13.47
N HIS A 168 23.49 -7.23 -12.49
CA HIS A 168 22.74 -6.35 -11.59
C HIS A 168 22.41 -7.07 -10.28
N GLY A 169 22.09 -6.31 -9.23
CA GLY A 169 21.51 -6.85 -7.99
C GLY A 169 19.98 -6.96 -8.06
N GLY A 170 19.39 -7.40 -6.95
CA GLY A 170 17.95 -7.50 -6.76
C GLY A 170 17.47 -6.58 -5.64
N THR A 171 16.26 -6.05 -5.77
CA THR A 171 15.60 -5.24 -4.75
C THR A 171 14.37 -5.95 -4.22
N ILE A 172 14.26 -6.01 -2.89
CA ILE A 172 13.03 -6.41 -2.20
C ILE A 172 12.42 -5.16 -1.56
N VAL A 173 11.12 -4.95 -1.78
CA VAL A 173 10.34 -3.94 -1.07
C VAL A 173 9.56 -4.58 0.06
N THR A 174 9.77 -4.10 1.27
CA THR A 174 8.95 -4.44 2.45
C THR A 174 8.07 -3.25 2.80
N THR A 175 6.77 -3.48 2.99
CA THR A 175 5.79 -2.42 3.22
C THR A 175 5.23 -2.47 4.63
N TYR A 176 4.91 -1.29 5.17
CA TYR A 176 4.40 -1.12 6.53
C TYR A 176 3.20 -0.18 6.49
N ASN A 177 2.04 -0.67 6.91
CA ASN A 177 0.79 0.11 6.99
C ASN A 177 0.20 -0.06 8.39
N ILE A 178 0.08 1.04 9.14
CA ILE A 178 -0.30 1.04 10.54
C ILE A 178 -1.40 2.08 10.79
N ARG A 179 -2.41 1.71 11.56
CA ARG A 179 -3.35 2.66 12.14
C ARG A 179 -2.70 3.30 13.36
N ASN A 180 -2.34 4.59 13.27
CA ASN A 180 -1.70 5.36 14.33
C ASN A 180 -2.74 5.89 15.33
N ALA A 181 -3.14 5.04 16.26
CA ALA A 181 -4.07 5.31 17.36
C ALA A 181 -3.40 5.03 18.72
N GLU A 182 -4.11 5.28 19.82
CA GLU A 182 -3.63 4.93 21.18
C GLU A 182 -3.26 3.45 21.31
N HIS A 183 -3.98 2.59 20.58
CA HIS A 183 -3.64 1.20 20.33
C HIS A 183 -3.39 1.02 18.84
N ALA A 184 -2.11 0.99 18.45
CA ALA A 184 -1.75 0.87 17.05
C ALA A 184 -1.96 -0.55 16.53
N SER A 185 -2.31 -0.68 15.26
CA SER A 185 -2.56 -1.98 14.63
C SER A 185 -2.15 -1.99 13.16
N PRO A 186 -1.69 -3.14 12.63
CA PRO A 186 -1.39 -3.27 11.21
C PRO A 186 -2.67 -3.20 10.38
N ILE A 187 -2.59 -2.57 9.21
CA ILE A 187 -3.65 -2.51 8.23
C ILE A 187 -3.38 -3.56 7.14
N LYS A 188 -4.38 -4.34 6.77
CA LYS A 188 -4.35 -5.31 5.67
C LYS A 188 -5.28 -4.88 4.54
N LEU A 189 -5.06 -5.39 3.33
CA LEU A 189 -5.92 -5.11 2.16
C LEU A 189 -7.40 -5.45 2.43
N LYS A 190 -7.69 -6.52 3.17
CA LYS A 190 -9.06 -6.87 3.58
C LYS A 190 -9.73 -5.81 4.46
N ASP A 191 -8.95 -5.05 5.23
CA ASP A 191 -9.47 -4.01 6.11
C ASP A 191 -9.84 -2.75 5.29
N LEU A 192 -9.24 -2.60 4.11
CA LEU A 192 -9.49 -1.51 3.16
C LEU A 192 -10.63 -1.82 2.19
N PHE A 193 -10.64 -3.02 1.62
CA PHE A 193 -11.53 -3.41 0.51
C PHE A 193 -12.58 -4.47 0.89
N GLY A 194 -12.65 -4.83 2.18
CA GLY A 194 -13.60 -5.81 2.69
C GLY A 194 -13.23 -7.27 2.36
N SER A 195 -14.18 -8.19 2.57
CA SER A 195 -13.96 -9.63 2.39
C SER A 195 -13.67 -10.04 0.94
N ASP A 196 -14.12 -9.24 -0.04
CA ASP A 196 -13.93 -9.49 -1.47
C ASP A 196 -12.68 -8.80 -2.05
N TYR A 197 -11.76 -8.33 -1.20
CA TYR A 197 -10.60 -7.52 -1.58
C TYR A 197 -9.79 -8.11 -2.75
N LYS A 198 -9.57 -9.43 -2.78
CA LYS A 198 -8.83 -10.10 -3.85
C LYS A 198 -9.49 -9.88 -5.21
N ASN A 199 -10.81 -10.03 -5.32
CA ASN A 199 -11.52 -9.86 -6.59
C ASN A 199 -11.55 -8.40 -7.04
N VAL A 200 -11.69 -7.47 -6.09
CA VAL A 200 -11.59 -6.03 -6.38
C VAL A 200 -10.21 -5.70 -6.97
N ILE A 201 -9.14 -6.10 -6.28
CA ILE A 201 -7.77 -5.79 -6.68
C ILE A 201 -7.37 -6.50 -7.97
N ASN A 202 -7.65 -7.81 -8.07
CA ASN A 202 -7.32 -8.60 -9.26
C ASN A 202 -7.95 -8.03 -10.54
N ARG A 203 -9.18 -7.51 -10.44
CA ARG A 203 -9.87 -6.89 -11.57
C ARG A 203 -9.18 -5.60 -12.01
N ALA A 204 -8.80 -4.75 -11.05
CA ALA A 204 -8.08 -3.50 -11.33
C ALA A 204 -6.71 -3.79 -11.94
N VAL A 205 -5.92 -4.70 -11.35
CA VAL A 205 -4.61 -5.10 -11.86
C VAL A 205 -4.73 -5.65 -13.30
N LYS A 206 -5.69 -6.54 -13.57
CA LYS A 206 -5.92 -7.07 -14.93
C LYS A 206 -6.30 -5.99 -15.93
N ALA A 207 -7.13 -5.03 -15.53
CA ALA A 207 -7.52 -3.90 -16.38
C ALA A 207 -6.32 -3.00 -16.72
N GLU A 208 -5.43 -2.74 -15.76
CA GLU A 208 -4.20 -1.96 -16.00
C GLU A 208 -3.18 -2.72 -16.85
N ILE A 209 -2.99 -4.04 -16.61
CA ILE A 209 -2.13 -4.88 -17.45
C ILE A 209 -2.61 -4.89 -18.91
N ALA A 210 -3.93 -4.98 -19.13
CA ALA A 210 -4.50 -5.01 -20.48
C ALA A 210 -4.26 -3.73 -21.29
N LYS A 211 -3.97 -2.59 -20.65
CA LYS A 211 -3.63 -1.33 -21.34
C LYS A 211 -2.21 -1.32 -21.91
N ARG A 212 -1.31 -2.14 -21.35
CA ARG A 212 0.12 -2.21 -21.72
C ARG A 212 0.64 -3.64 -21.62
N PRO A 213 0.07 -4.59 -22.40
CA PRO A 213 0.36 -6.02 -22.24
C PRO A 213 1.83 -6.37 -22.49
N ASP A 214 2.53 -5.59 -23.33
CA ASP A 214 3.94 -5.80 -23.67
C ASP A 214 4.91 -5.51 -22.51
N ASP A 215 4.46 -4.80 -21.48
CA ASP A 215 5.24 -4.53 -20.26
C ASP A 215 5.30 -5.75 -19.31
N PHE A 216 4.45 -6.76 -19.53
CA PHE A 216 4.22 -7.87 -18.58
C PHE A 216 4.49 -9.25 -19.20
N PHE A 217 4.61 -10.27 -18.36
CA PHE A 217 4.85 -11.63 -18.84
C PHE A 217 3.62 -12.23 -19.56
N LEU A 218 3.74 -12.42 -20.86
CA LEU A 218 2.70 -13.07 -21.68
C LEU A 218 2.62 -14.60 -21.45
N SER A 219 3.76 -15.26 -21.22
CA SER A 219 3.84 -16.72 -21.01
C SER A 219 3.36 -17.17 -19.63
N THR A 220 3.41 -16.28 -18.65
CA THR A 220 2.94 -16.49 -17.27
C THR A 220 2.04 -15.34 -16.85
N PRO A 221 0.80 -15.27 -17.38
CA PRO A 221 -0.08 -14.15 -17.13
C PRO A 221 -0.48 -14.07 -15.66
N PHE A 222 -0.69 -12.84 -15.18
CA PHE A 222 -1.14 -12.55 -13.83
C PHE A 222 -2.45 -13.28 -13.49
N LYS A 223 -2.46 -14.02 -12.38
CA LYS A 223 -3.60 -14.81 -11.92
C LYS A 223 -4.38 -14.09 -10.82
N SER A 224 -3.69 -13.82 -9.71
CA SER A 224 -4.21 -13.21 -8.49
C SER A 224 -3.08 -12.63 -7.65
N ILE A 225 -3.39 -11.63 -6.83
CA ILE A 225 -2.55 -11.20 -5.72
C ILE A 225 -2.43 -12.30 -4.64
N ALA A 226 -1.37 -12.22 -3.83
CA ALA A 226 -1.21 -12.97 -2.58
C ALA A 226 -2.16 -12.45 -1.47
N ASP A 227 -2.35 -13.24 -0.41
CA ASP A 227 -3.14 -12.80 0.77
C ASP A 227 -2.48 -11.65 1.54
N ASP A 228 -1.15 -11.63 1.53
CA ASP A 228 -0.27 -10.65 2.16
C ASP A 228 0.48 -9.80 1.11
N GLN A 229 -0.12 -9.60 -0.06
CA GLN A 229 0.46 -8.78 -1.13
C GLN A 229 0.92 -7.43 -0.58
N SER A 230 2.14 -7.03 -0.95
CA SER A 230 2.72 -5.75 -0.54
C SER A 230 1.90 -4.58 -1.06
N PHE A 231 1.71 -3.56 -0.23
CA PHE A 231 1.03 -2.34 -0.62
C PHE A 231 1.45 -1.16 0.26
N VAL A 232 1.32 0.06 -0.23
CA VAL A 232 1.39 1.29 0.59
C VAL A 232 0.11 2.09 0.44
N ILE A 233 -0.17 2.99 1.38
CA ILE A 233 -1.33 3.87 1.36
C ILE A 233 -0.84 5.32 1.35
N GLN A 234 -1.30 6.09 0.39
CA GLN A 234 -1.02 7.52 0.30
C GLN A 234 -2.27 8.23 -0.23
N ASP A 235 -2.67 9.33 0.40
CA ASP A 235 -3.74 10.21 -0.09
C ASP A 235 -5.05 9.48 -0.46
N GLY A 236 -5.42 8.46 0.34
CA GLY A 236 -6.61 7.65 0.12
C GLY A 236 -6.51 6.63 -1.02
N VAL A 237 -5.31 6.38 -1.54
CA VAL A 237 -5.02 5.39 -2.57
C VAL A 237 -4.14 4.29 -1.98
N ALA A 238 -4.50 3.03 -2.20
CA ALA A 238 -3.65 1.89 -1.96
C ALA A 238 -2.87 1.55 -3.24
N TYR A 239 -1.55 1.55 -3.16
CA TYR A 239 -0.65 1.14 -4.24
C TYR A 239 -0.23 -0.29 -3.99
N VAL A 240 -0.81 -1.23 -4.74
CA VAL A 240 -0.47 -2.65 -4.67
C VAL A 240 0.80 -2.90 -5.46
N ILE A 241 1.83 -3.43 -4.79
CA ILE A 241 3.20 -3.53 -5.30
C ILE A 241 3.52 -5.00 -5.62
N PHE A 242 4.10 -5.20 -6.78
CA PHE A 242 4.68 -6.47 -7.22
C PHE A 242 6.21 -6.36 -7.21
N GLN A 243 6.88 -7.37 -6.65
CA GLN A 243 8.34 -7.42 -6.58
C GLN A 243 8.95 -7.53 -7.99
N GLN A 244 10.25 -7.27 -8.10
CA GLN A 244 10.98 -7.50 -9.34
C GLN A 244 10.77 -8.96 -9.81
N TYR A 245 10.52 -9.14 -11.11
CA TYR A 245 10.23 -10.44 -11.73
C TYR A 245 8.93 -11.14 -11.29
N GLU A 246 8.08 -10.52 -10.48
CA GLU A 246 6.85 -11.19 -10.02
C GLU A 246 5.84 -11.35 -11.17
N ILE A 247 5.63 -10.28 -11.95
CA ILE A 247 4.68 -10.27 -13.08
C ILE A 247 5.23 -9.61 -14.35
N ALA A 248 6.44 -9.05 -14.28
CA ALA A 248 7.06 -8.28 -15.35
C ALA A 248 8.58 -8.48 -15.34
N PRO A 249 9.29 -8.30 -16.48
CA PRO A 249 10.75 -8.40 -16.53
C PRO A 249 11.41 -7.30 -15.70
N TYR A 250 12.69 -7.49 -15.36
CA TYR A 250 13.48 -6.52 -14.56
C TYR A 250 13.38 -5.07 -15.05
N ALA A 251 13.38 -4.87 -16.38
CA ALA A 251 13.33 -3.55 -16.99
C ALA A 251 12.05 -2.76 -16.66
N ALA A 252 10.96 -3.45 -16.29
CA ALA A 252 9.73 -2.83 -15.83
C ALA A 252 9.79 -2.39 -14.34
N GLY A 253 10.88 -2.69 -13.64
CA GLY A 253 11.06 -2.36 -12.23
C GLY A 253 10.15 -3.19 -11.31
N MET A 254 9.45 -2.49 -10.41
CA MET A 254 8.46 -3.06 -9.50
C MET A 254 7.10 -2.45 -9.84
N PRO A 255 6.23 -3.17 -10.58
CA PRO A 255 4.93 -2.65 -10.96
C PRO A 255 4.06 -2.29 -9.75
N GLU A 256 3.44 -1.11 -9.80
CA GLU A 256 2.52 -0.62 -8.78
C GLU A 256 1.16 -0.32 -9.41
N PHE A 257 0.09 -0.72 -8.72
CA PHE A 257 -1.28 -0.52 -9.18
C PHE A 257 -2.06 0.28 -8.14
N ALA A 258 -2.57 1.43 -8.55
CA ALA A 258 -3.32 2.34 -7.70
C ALA A 258 -4.79 1.94 -7.60
N LEU A 259 -5.30 1.85 -6.38
CA LEU A 259 -6.72 1.64 -6.08
C LEU A 259 -7.19 2.65 -5.04
N ALA A 260 -8.23 3.41 -5.35
CA ALA A 260 -8.88 4.26 -4.37
C ALA A 260 -9.43 3.40 -3.21
N VAL A 261 -9.08 3.76 -1.97
CA VAL A 261 -9.53 3.09 -0.77
C VAL A 261 -10.96 3.56 -0.44
N PRO A 262 -11.95 2.66 -0.37
CA PRO A 262 -13.31 3.01 0.01
C PRO A 262 -13.38 3.73 1.36
N GLY A 263 -14.08 4.86 1.43
CA GLY A 263 -14.28 5.61 2.67
C GLY A 263 -13.05 6.41 3.13
N PHE A 264 -11.94 6.34 2.40
CA PHE A 264 -10.76 7.19 2.58
C PHE A 264 -10.80 8.45 1.70
N GLY A 265 -11.80 8.52 0.80
CA GLY A 265 -11.91 9.52 -0.25
C GLY A 265 -10.79 9.34 -1.27
N ALA A 266 -11.11 9.32 -2.57
CA ALA A 266 -10.22 10.06 -3.46
C ALA A 266 -10.12 11.47 -2.85
N ALA A 267 -8.91 11.95 -2.53
CA ALA A 267 -8.70 13.20 -1.78
C ALA A 267 -9.71 14.25 -2.24
N VAL A 268 -10.74 14.49 -1.40
CA VAL A 268 -11.79 15.46 -1.70
C VAL A 268 -11.08 16.80 -1.76
N PRO A 269 -11.05 17.50 -2.91
CA PRO A 269 -10.31 18.74 -3.00
C PRO A 269 -10.80 19.74 -1.96
N ALA A 270 -9.87 20.50 -1.36
CA ALA A 270 -10.24 21.54 -0.41
C ALA A 270 -11.28 22.50 -1.03
N GLY A 271 -12.41 22.68 -0.35
CA GLY A 271 -13.53 23.50 -0.84
C GLY A 271 -14.58 22.74 -1.66
N ALA A 272 -14.50 21.42 -1.82
CA ALA A 272 -15.54 20.63 -2.49
C ALA A 272 -16.92 20.73 -1.82
N ASP A 273 -16.97 20.97 -0.50
CA ASP A 273 -18.19 21.28 0.25
C ASP A 273 -18.90 22.56 -0.21
N LYS A 274 -18.22 23.41 -0.98
CA LYS A 274 -18.77 24.65 -1.55
C LYS A 274 -19.10 24.50 -3.04
N LEU A 275 -18.72 23.40 -3.67
CA LEU A 275 -18.95 23.19 -5.09
C LEU A 275 -20.40 22.71 -5.34
N PRO A 276 -21.03 23.15 -6.43
CA PRO A 276 -22.29 22.58 -6.87
C PRO A 276 -22.08 21.12 -7.31
N ILE A 277 -23.13 20.31 -7.18
CA ILE A 277 -23.13 18.92 -7.64
C ILE A 277 -23.82 18.83 -9.00
N ALA A 278 -23.18 18.16 -9.95
CA ALA A 278 -23.75 17.73 -11.20
C ALA A 278 -23.91 16.20 -11.19
N ALA A 279 -25.09 15.71 -11.57
CA ALA A 279 -25.37 14.28 -11.67
C ALA A 279 -26.12 13.97 -12.97
N GLY A 280 -25.71 12.91 -13.67
CA GLY A 280 -26.33 12.55 -14.96
C GLY A 280 -26.20 13.65 -16.02
N GLY A 281 -25.11 14.42 -15.97
CA GLY A 281 -24.84 15.53 -16.89
C GLY A 281 -25.60 16.84 -16.61
N LYS A 282 -26.31 16.95 -15.47
CA LYS A 282 -27.06 18.16 -15.09
C LYS A 282 -26.71 18.63 -13.69
N THR A 283 -26.65 19.94 -13.48
CA THR A 283 -26.55 20.52 -12.13
C THR A 283 -27.78 20.12 -11.31
N VAL A 284 -27.54 19.61 -10.11
CA VAL A 284 -28.57 19.15 -9.18
C VAL A 284 -28.91 20.32 -8.25
N ALA A 285 -30.05 20.98 -8.49
CA ALA A 285 -30.48 22.12 -7.68
C ALA A 285 -30.71 21.73 -6.21
N GLY A 286 -30.24 22.57 -5.28
CA GLY A 286 -30.38 22.35 -3.84
C GLY A 286 -29.48 21.24 -3.27
N ALA A 287 -28.59 20.66 -4.09
CA ALA A 287 -27.64 19.66 -3.61
C ALA A 287 -26.40 20.34 -3.01
N HIS A 288 -26.45 20.60 -1.72
CA HIS A 288 -25.36 21.24 -0.97
C HIS A 288 -24.55 20.18 -0.22
N PRO A 289 -23.30 19.87 -0.63
CA PRO A 289 -22.45 18.98 0.13
C PRO A 289 -22.02 19.61 1.46
N TYR A 290 -21.60 18.79 2.42
CA TYR A 290 -20.88 19.26 3.61
C TYR A 290 -19.83 18.25 4.03
N THR A 291 -18.82 18.70 4.77
CA THR A 291 -17.76 17.82 5.29
C THR A 291 -18.10 17.38 6.71
N ALA A 292 -18.24 16.08 6.93
CA ALA A 292 -18.41 15.51 8.27
C ALA A 292 -17.07 15.40 9.03
N ARG A 293 -17.14 15.06 10.32
CA ARG A 293 -15.95 14.75 11.13
C ARG A 293 -15.12 13.66 10.42
N GLY A 294 -13.81 13.87 10.33
CA GLY A 294 -12.89 12.96 9.64
C GLY A 294 -12.73 13.22 8.14
N GLY A 295 -13.21 14.36 7.63
CA GLY A 295 -12.98 14.76 6.23
C GLY A 295 -13.89 14.10 5.21
N VAL A 296 -14.91 13.36 5.65
CA VAL A 296 -15.83 12.64 4.76
C VAL A 296 -16.80 13.63 4.11
N LEU A 297 -16.75 13.74 2.79
CA LEU A 297 -17.71 14.56 2.03
C LEU A 297 -19.08 13.88 2.00
N MET A 298 -20.05 14.52 2.62
CA MET A 298 -21.44 14.10 2.68
C MET A 298 -22.23 14.82 1.60
N VAL A 299 -22.99 14.07 0.82
CA VAL A 299 -23.81 14.59 -0.28
C VAL A 299 -25.28 14.16 -0.11
N PRO A 300 -26.24 14.97 -0.56
CA PRO A 300 -27.66 14.66 -0.39
C PRO A 300 -28.06 13.49 -1.30
N LEU A 301 -28.57 12.42 -0.69
CA LEU A 301 -28.80 11.16 -1.37
C LEU A 301 -29.85 11.26 -2.47
N ARG A 302 -31.05 11.72 -2.11
CA ARG A 302 -32.23 11.70 -2.99
C ARG A 302 -32.00 12.44 -4.32
N PRO A 303 -31.63 13.73 -4.33
CA PRO A 303 -31.60 14.49 -5.59
C PRO A 303 -30.50 14.00 -6.54
N ILE A 304 -29.40 13.48 -6.01
CA ILE A 304 -28.31 12.90 -6.82
C ILE A 304 -28.73 11.54 -7.38
N ALA A 305 -29.27 10.66 -6.54
CA ALA A 305 -29.71 9.33 -6.98
C ALA A 305 -30.84 9.41 -8.02
N GLU A 306 -31.81 10.31 -7.83
CA GLU A 306 -32.88 10.57 -8.81
C GLU A 306 -32.31 11.10 -10.14
N ALA A 307 -31.32 12.00 -10.10
CA ALA A 307 -30.64 12.48 -11.30
C ALA A 307 -29.85 11.40 -12.06
N LEU A 308 -29.41 10.35 -11.36
CA LEU A 308 -28.78 9.15 -11.94
C LEU A 308 -29.79 8.08 -12.38
N GLY A 309 -31.09 8.37 -12.28
CA GLY A 309 -32.17 7.47 -12.70
C GLY A 309 -32.60 6.42 -11.66
N TYR A 310 -32.25 6.60 -10.39
CA TYR A 310 -32.71 5.74 -9.30
C TYR A 310 -34.01 6.25 -8.68
N LYS A 311 -34.79 5.31 -8.13
CA LYS A 311 -35.94 5.57 -7.27
C LYS A 311 -35.57 5.30 -5.82
N LEU A 312 -36.13 6.09 -4.91
CA LEU A 312 -35.95 5.89 -3.47
C LEU A 312 -37.25 5.44 -2.81
N SER A 313 -37.15 4.48 -1.91
CA SER A 313 -38.26 4.09 -1.03
C SER A 313 -37.78 3.93 0.40
N TYR A 314 -38.55 4.46 1.36
CA TYR A 314 -38.26 4.33 2.78
C TYR A 314 -39.18 3.30 3.42
N VAL A 315 -38.62 2.37 4.20
CA VAL A 315 -39.35 1.34 4.93
C VAL A 315 -39.21 1.60 6.42
N ALA A 316 -40.25 2.17 7.02
CA ALA A 316 -40.25 2.61 8.42
C ALA A 316 -39.98 1.47 9.42
N SER A 317 -40.53 0.27 9.18
CA SER A 317 -40.35 -0.88 10.08
C SER A 317 -38.89 -1.34 10.20
N THR A 318 -38.07 -1.05 9.20
CA THR A 318 -36.65 -1.47 9.16
C THR A 318 -35.68 -0.30 9.20
N HIS A 319 -36.18 0.94 9.19
CA HIS A 319 -35.38 2.16 9.06
C HIS A 319 -34.44 2.15 7.84
N LYS A 320 -34.85 1.44 6.78
CA LYS A 320 -34.07 1.29 5.55
C LYS A 320 -34.56 2.24 4.48
N THR A 321 -33.63 2.92 3.83
CA THR A 321 -33.89 3.62 2.57
C THR A 321 -33.30 2.77 1.45
N PHE A 322 -34.14 2.35 0.51
CA PHE A 322 -33.73 1.65 -0.70
C PHE A 322 -33.51 2.65 -1.83
N VAL A 323 -32.51 2.38 -2.66
CA VAL A 323 -32.16 3.12 -3.86
C VAL A 323 -32.09 2.11 -5.00
N SER A 324 -32.99 2.18 -5.99
CA SER A 324 -33.10 1.13 -7.01
C SER A 324 -33.38 1.66 -8.41
N ARG A 325 -32.87 0.95 -9.41
CA ARG A 325 -33.17 1.11 -10.84
C ARG A 325 -33.18 -0.29 -11.48
N PRO A 326 -33.61 -0.47 -12.74
CA PRO A 326 -33.62 -1.79 -13.37
C PRO A 326 -32.25 -2.49 -13.28
N GLY A 327 -32.22 -3.70 -12.70
CA GLY A 327 -31.02 -4.53 -12.55
C GLY A 327 -30.11 -4.19 -11.35
N GLU A 328 -30.43 -3.15 -10.56
CA GLU A 328 -29.56 -2.67 -9.50
C GLU A 328 -30.33 -2.10 -8.30
N SER A 329 -29.94 -2.51 -7.09
CA SER A 329 -30.49 -1.93 -5.88
C SER A 329 -29.45 -1.79 -4.79
N ALA A 330 -29.63 -0.80 -3.92
CA ALA A 330 -28.88 -0.61 -2.71
C ALA A 330 -29.81 -0.25 -1.58
N PHE A 331 -29.36 -0.41 -0.33
CA PHE A 331 -30.04 0.17 0.80
C PHE A 331 -29.06 0.75 1.81
N ILE A 332 -29.57 1.71 2.57
CA ILE A 332 -28.88 2.34 3.69
C ILE A 332 -29.73 2.22 4.94
N VAL A 333 -29.07 2.13 6.09
CA VAL A 333 -29.70 2.11 7.41
C VAL A 333 -29.31 3.40 8.13
N ASN A 334 -30.30 4.20 8.54
CA ASN A 334 -30.02 5.44 9.25
C ASN A 334 -29.29 5.17 10.58
N GLY A 335 -28.27 5.99 10.89
CA GLY A 335 -27.50 5.90 12.14
C GLY A 335 -26.47 4.77 12.18
N SER A 336 -26.36 3.93 11.14
CA SER A 336 -25.34 2.89 11.04
C SER A 336 -24.42 3.15 9.86
N ASN A 337 -23.10 3.12 10.05
CA ASN A 337 -22.11 3.18 8.97
C ASN A 337 -22.08 1.86 8.20
N ARG A 338 -23.21 1.52 7.57
CA ARG A 338 -23.42 0.27 6.86
C ARG A 338 -24.29 0.51 5.62
N TYR A 339 -23.68 0.28 4.47
CA TYR A 339 -24.27 0.47 3.16
C TYR A 339 -24.23 -0.86 2.43
N ALA A 340 -25.26 -1.19 1.65
CA ALA A 340 -25.28 -2.48 0.98
C ALA A 340 -25.79 -2.38 -0.45
N SER A 341 -25.13 -3.07 -1.37
CA SER A 341 -25.54 -3.21 -2.77
C SER A 341 -26.04 -4.63 -3.06
N ALA A 342 -27.03 -4.75 -3.94
CA ALA A 342 -27.44 -5.99 -4.59
C ALA A 342 -27.44 -5.78 -6.12
N LYS A 343 -26.81 -6.71 -6.84
CA LYS A 343 -26.91 -6.79 -8.31
C LYS A 343 -27.98 -7.81 -8.69
N GLY A 344 -28.90 -7.44 -9.58
CA GLY A 344 -30.02 -8.26 -10.04
C GLY A 344 -31.38 -7.88 -9.46
N ASN A 345 -32.44 -8.53 -9.94
CA ASN A 345 -33.85 -8.19 -9.67
C ASN A 345 -34.34 -8.59 -8.26
N ASN A 346 -33.43 -8.98 -7.35
CA ASN A 346 -33.78 -9.48 -6.04
C ASN A 346 -34.07 -8.32 -5.08
N HIS A 347 -35.27 -7.78 -5.21
CA HIS A 347 -35.92 -7.03 -4.14
C HIS A 347 -36.29 -8.05 -3.05
N ALA A 348 -35.51 -8.10 -1.97
CA ALA A 348 -35.76 -8.74 -0.67
C ALA A 348 -34.80 -9.86 -0.25
N SER A 349 -34.37 -9.71 1.01
CA SER A 349 -33.97 -10.73 1.99
C SER A 349 -32.75 -11.63 1.72
N SER A 350 -31.69 -11.34 2.49
CA SER A 350 -30.84 -12.31 3.21
C SER A 350 -29.81 -13.18 2.48
N GLY A 351 -29.55 -13.01 1.18
CA GLY A 351 -28.46 -13.75 0.53
C GLY A 351 -27.65 -12.92 -0.47
N GLY A 352 -26.37 -12.66 -0.17
CA GLY A 352 -25.37 -12.19 -1.17
C GLY A 352 -25.14 -10.69 -1.31
N GLN A 353 -25.52 -9.86 -0.33
CA GLN A 353 -25.26 -8.41 -0.40
C GLN A 353 -23.86 -8.04 0.08
N ALA A 354 -23.10 -7.34 -0.76
CA ALA A 354 -21.86 -6.70 -0.35
C ALA A 354 -22.19 -5.55 0.60
N SER A 355 -21.57 -5.54 1.79
CA SER A 355 -21.76 -4.53 2.83
C SER A 355 -20.50 -3.70 2.96
N PHE A 356 -20.65 -2.38 2.97
CA PHE A 356 -19.57 -1.40 2.97
C PHE A 356 -19.69 -0.48 4.17
N ALA A 357 -18.54 -0.06 4.72
CA ALA A 357 -18.41 1.05 5.65
C ALA A 357 -17.70 2.18 4.92
N LEU A 358 -18.28 3.39 4.91
CA LEU A 358 -17.88 4.49 4.03
C LEU A 358 -17.41 5.72 4.82
N GLY A 359 -16.72 5.49 5.95
CA GLY A 359 -16.17 6.56 6.79
C GLY A 359 -17.18 7.32 7.67
N ALA A 360 -18.45 7.48 7.25
CA ALA A 360 -19.51 8.09 8.05
C ALA A 360 -20.85 7.36 7.91
N ALA A 361 -21.68 7.38 8.95
CA ALA A 361 -23.06 6.89 8.88
C ALA A 361 -23.96 7.87 8.12
N PRO A 362 -25.08 7.41 7.52
CA PRO A 362 -26.06 8.32 6.93
C PRO A 362 -26.58 9.27 7.99
N ALA A 363 -26.67 10.55 7.64
CA ALA A 363 -27.13 11.61 8.53
C ALA A 363 -28.39 12.26 7.96
N VAL A 364 -29.26 12.76 8.84
CA VAL A 364 -30.41 13.57 8.43
C VAL A 364 -30.19 14.98 8.95
N GLN A 365 -30.12 15.95 8.03
CA GLN A 365 -29.98 17.37 8.36
C GLN A 365 -31.07 18.16 7.64
N GLY A 366 -31.86 18.95 8.37
CA GLY A 366 -32.95 19.74 7.79
C GLY A 366 -33.96 18.91 6.99
N GLY A 367 -34.24 17.67 7.41
CA GLY A 367 -35.11 16.74 6.69
C GLY A 367 -34.49 16.10 5.44
N THR A 368 -33.25 16.46 5.07
CA THR A 368 -32.51 15.87 3.95
C THR A 368 -31.60 14.75 4.43
N GLN A 369 -31.64 13.61 3.76
CA GLN A 369 -30.79 12.46 4.05
C GLN A 369 -29.48 12.57 3.27
N TYR A 370 -28.36 12.50 3.98
CA TYR A 370 -27.01 12.59 3.46
C TYR A 370 -26.28 11.27 3.60
N VAL A 371 -25.44 10.98 2.61
CA VAL A 371 -24.53 9.82 2.58
C VAL A 371 -23.13 10.29 2.18
N PRO A 372 -22.07 9.54 2.54
CA PRO A 372 -20.75 9.74 1.98
C PRO A 372 -20.81 9.71 0.46
N ILE A 373 -20.07 10.60 -0.22
CA ILE A 373 -20.01 10.62 -1.69
C ILE A 373 -19.58 9.26 -2.26
N ASP A 374 -18.75 8.52 -1.52
CA ASP A 374 -18.32 7.16 -1.84
C ASP A 374 -19.47 6.14 -1.91
N PHE A 375 -20.66 6.48 -1.41
CA PHE A 375 -21.85 5.67 -1.65
C PHE A 375 -22.11 5.54 -3.16
N PHE A 376 -21.95 6.63 -3.90
CA PHE A 376 -22.17 6.63 -5.34
C PHE A 376 -21.10 5.82 -6.07
N THR A 377 -19.82 5.91 -5.67
CA THR A 377 -18.74 5.14 -6.31
C THR A 377 -18.75 3.67 -5.91
N THR A 378 -18.80 3.39 -4.61
CA THR A 378 -18.53 2.06 -4.06
C THR A 378 -19.77 1.17 -4.04
N VAL A 379 -20.94 1.76 -3.74
CA VAL A 379 -22.19 0.99 -3.60
C VAL A 379 -22.98 1.03 -4.89
N LEU A 380 -23.04 2.20 -5.53
CA LEU A 380 -23.74 2.39 -6.79
C LEU A 380 -22.82 2.38 -8.01
N GLY A 381 -21.52 2.11 -7.91
CA GLY A 381 -20.65 1.96 -9.09
C GLY A 381 -20.69 3.14 -10.08
N ALA A 382 -20.88 4.37 -9.60
CA ALA A 382 -20.87 5.59 -10.39
C ALA A 382 -19.45 6.18 -10.45
N ASP A 383 -19.15 6.91 -11.52
CA ASP A 383 -17.92 7.68 -11.62
C ASP A 383 -18.09 9.02 -10.90
N VAL A 384 -17.12 9.39 -10.07
CA VAL A 384 -17.06 10.69 -9.39
C VAL A 384 -15.80 11.41 -9.80
N SER A 385 -15.94 12.65 -10.23
CA SER A 385 -14.83 13.54 -10.58
C SER A 385 -15.02 14.92 -9.97
N TYR A 386 -13.90 15.60 -9.72
CA TYR A 386 -13.88 16.94 -9.15
C TYR A 386 -13.29 17.91 -10.17
N THR A 387 -14.00 19.01 -10.42
CA THR A 387 -13.49 20.14 -11.21
C THR A 387 -13.46 21.39 -10.33
N LYS A 388 -12.83 22.46 -10.80
CA LYS A 388 -12.89 23.77 -10.11
C LYS A 388 -14.30 24.35 -10.03
N GLN A 389 -15.25 23.83 -10.81
CA GLN A 389 -16.59 24.40 -10.99
C GLN A 389 -17.69 23.56 -10.36
N ALA A 390 -17.53 22.24 -10.28
CA ALA A 390 -18.53 21.31 -9.77
C ALA A 390 -17.93 19.95 -9.39
N ILE A 391 -18.66 19.21 -8.55
CA ILE A 391 -18.50 17.77 -8.36
C ILE A 391 -19.39 17.07 -9.39
N SER A 392 -18.83 16.25 -10.26
CA SER A 392 -19.59 15.53 -11.29
C SER A 392 -19.72 14.06 -10.93
N ILE A 393 -20.95 13.55 -10.96
CA ILE A 393 -21.32 12.16 -10.68
C ILE A 393 -22.02 11.60 -11.92
N SER A 394 -21.47 10.56 -12.53
CA SER A 394 -22.01 9.97 -13.76
C SER A 394 -22.11 8.46 -13.67
N LYS A 395 -22.99 7.88 -14.49
CA LYS A 395 -23.21 6.45 -14.52
C LYS A 395 -23.51 5.94 -15.92
#